data_AF-A0A7W8VYL1-F1
#
_entry.id   AF-A0A7W8VYL1-F1
#
_cell.length_a   1.000
_cell.length_b   1.000
_cell.length_c   1.000
_cell.angle_alpha   90.00
_cell.angle_beta   90.00
_cell.angle_gamma   90.00
#
_symmetry.space_group_name_H-M   'P 1'
#
loop_
_entity.id
_entity.type
_entity.pdbx_description
1 polymer ?
#
loop_
_entity_poly.entity_id
_entity_poly.type
_entity_poly.pdbx_seq_one_letter_code
_entity_poly.pdbx_strand_id
1 'polypeptide(L)'
;MTKPDRASVIFYDADTQQLKMCTVSRVHVQAAIDRALAITIPPDAPENSMLPVTDEDARKLGGMAILIQAIAHPELRERLKITTEQPMDWAPAKPPTE
;
A
#
# COMPACT_ATOMS: atom_id res chain seq x y z
N MET A 1 -11.17 12.05 26.11
CA MET A 1 -10.74 10.74 25.60
C MET A 1 -10.22 10.93 24.19
N THR A 2 -8.95 10.60 23.93
CA THR A 2 -8.41 10.59 22.56
C THR A 2 -9.11 9.51 21.76
N LYS A 3 -9.52 9.84 20.54
CA LYS A 3 -10.15 8.87 19.62
C LYS A 3 -9.10 7.79 19.31
N PRO A 4 -9.43 6.49 19.43
CA PRO A 4 -8.45 5.45 19.19
C PRO A 4 -8.04 5.43 17.71
N ASP A 5 -6.74 5.43 17.46
CA ASP A 5 -6.17 5.36 16.12
C ASP A 5 -6.59 4.05 15.43
N ARG A 6 -6.83 4.14 14.13
CA ARG A 6 -7.21 3.01 13.28
C ARG A 6 -6.14 2.78 12.24
N ALA A 7 -5.98 1.52 11.86
CA ALA A 7 -5.19 1.11 10.70
C ALA A 7 -6.08 0.38 9.72
N SER A 8 -5.98 0.74 8.44
CA SER A 8 -6.57 -0.03 7.34
C SER A 8 -5.50 -0.97 6.79
N VAL A 9 -5.80 -2.26 6.78
CA VAL A 9 -4.90 -3.31 6.29
C VAL A 9 -5.47 -3.82 4.97
N ILE A 10 -4.66 -3.77 3.92
CA ILE A 10 -4.97 -4.34 2.61
C ILE A 10 -4.08 -5.57 2.41
N PHE A 11 -4.68 -6.69 2.02
CA PHE A 11 -3.95 -7.94 1.79
C PHE A 11 -4.63 -8.74 0.67
N TYR A 12 -3.83 -9.55 -0.02
CA TYR A 12 -4.33 -10.53 -0.96
C TYR A 12 -4.60 -11.86 -0.24
N ASP A 13 -5.85 -12.32 -0.30
CA ASP A 13 -6.27 -13.63 0.18
C ASP A 13 -6.11 -14.64 -0.95
N ALA A 14 -5.07 -15.47 -0.86
CA ALA A 14 -4.70 -16.42 -1.91
C ALA A 14 -5.73 -17.56 -2.04
N ASP A 15 -6.38 -17.96 -0.94
CA ASP A 15 -7.38 -19.03 -0.94
C ASP A 15 -8.62 -18.64 -1.76
N THR A 16 -9.04 -17.38 -1.64
CA THR A 16 -10.20 -16.83 -2.36
C THR A 16 -9.83 -16.03 -3.60
N GLN A 17 -8.54 -15.82 -3.84
CA GLN A 17 -7.99 -14.98 -4.91
C GLN A 17 -8.58 -13.56 -4.93
N GLN A 18 -8.70 -12.94 -3.76
CA GLN A 18 -9.34 -11.64 -3.59
C GLN A 18 -8.44 -10.65 -2.85
N LEU A 19 -8.47 -9.39 -3.30
CA LEU A 19 -7.94 -8.29 -2.51
C LEU A 19 -8.96 -7.92 -1.44
N LYS A 20 -8.54 -7.90 -0.17
CA LYS A 20 -9.37 -7.57 0.97
C LYS A 20 -8.83 -6.35 1.68
N MET A 21 -9.74 -5.56 2.26
CA MET A 21 -9.43 -4.47 3.17
C MET A 21 -10.17 -4.70 4.47
N CYS A 22 -9.45 -4.59 5.59
CA CYS A 22 -10.06 -4.57 6.91
C CYS A 22 -9.55 -3.38 7.72
N THR A 23 -10.32 -2.98 8.73
CA THR A 23 -9.95 -1.88 9.63
C THR A 23 -9.82 -2.42 11.04
N VAL A 24 -8.66 -2.16 11.64
CA VAL A 24 -8.31 -2.62 12.99
C VAL A 24 -7.91 -1.45 13.87
N SER A 25 -7.81 -1.69 15.19
CA SER A 25 -7.17 -0.74 16.09
C SER A 25 -5.67 -0.68 15.79
N ARG A 26 -5.08 0.52 15.70
CA ARG A 26 -3.64 0.68 15.40
C ARG A 26 -2.76 -0.07 16.40
N VAL A 27 -3.17 -0.08 17.67
CA VAL A 27 -2.42 -0.77 18.75
C VAL A 27 -2.26 -2.27 18.49
N HIS A 28 -3.20 -2.91 17.80
CA HIS A 28 -3.13 -4.35 17.52
C HIS A 28 -2.14 -4.72 16.42
N VAL A 29 -1.68 -3.74 15.65
CA VAL A 29 -0.71 -3.93 14.55
C VAL A 29 0.57 -3.15 14.76
N GLN A 30 0.78 -2.58 15.95
CA GLN A 30 1.91 -1.69 16.25
C GLN A 30 3.26 -2.35 15.96
N ALA A 31 3.45 -3.59 16.40
CA ALA A 31 4.71 -4.32 16.19
C ALA A 31 5.03 -4.57 14.70
N ALA A 32 4.02 -4.65 13.84
CA ALA A 32 4.22 -4.75 12.39
C ALA A 32 4.58 -3.38 11.80
N ILE A 33 3.91 -2.31 12.24
CA ILE A 33 4.21 -0.93 11.84
C ILE A 33 5.66 -0.56 12.19
N ASP A 34 6.12 -0.88 13.40
CA ASP A 34 7.47 -0.54 13.88
C ASP A 34 8.60 -1.18 13.05
N ARG A 35 8.30 -2.25 12.30
CA ARG A 35 9.26 -2.98 11.45
C ARG A 35 9.10 -2.65 9.96
N ALA A 36 8.03 -1.96 9.59
CA ALA A 36 7.71 -1.65 8.21
C ALA A 36 8.31 -0.30 7.80
N LEU A 37 8.60 -0.16 6.51
CA LEU A 37 8.90 1.15 5.94
C LEU A 37 7.58 1.90 5.73
N ALA A 38 7.40 3.01 6.42
CA ALA A 38 6.22 3.86 6.29
C ALA A 38 6.47 4.95 5.25
N ILE A 39 5.48 5.18 4.39
CA ILE A 39 5.47 6.28 3.43
C ILE A 39 4.40 7.27 3.87
N THR A 40 4.76 8.54 3.99
CA THR A 40 3.81 9.62 4.24
C THR A 40 3.02 9.92 2.97
N ILE A 41 1.74 10.27 3.10
CA ILE A 41 0.90 10.69 1.98
C ILE A 41 0.41 12.11 2.27
N PRO A 42 0.65 13.10 1.39
CA PRO A 42 1.43 13.01 0.15
C PRO A 42 2.92 12.65 0.38
N PRO A 43 3.59 11.91 -0.52
CA PRO A 43 4.99 11.49 -0.35
C PRO A 43 5.98 12.64 -0.14
N ASP A 44 5.76 13.76 -0.81
CA ASP A 44 6.63 14.94 -0.77
C ASP A 44 6.19 15.97 0.28
N ALA A 45 5.16 15.65 1.08
CA ALA A 45 4.69 16.56 2.11
C ALA A 45 5.68 16.60 3.30
N PRO A 46 5.93 17.78 3.89
CA PRO A 46 6.66 17.88 5.14
C PRO A 46 6.03 17.03 6.25
N GLU A 47 6.84 16.57 7.20
CA GLU A 47 6.33 15.87 8.37
C GLU A 47 5.31 16.74 9.12
N ASN A 48 4.20 16.15 9.56
CA ASN A 48 3.08 16.85 10.20
C ASN A 48 2.40 17.91 9.33
N SER A 49 2.58 17.85 8.01
CA SER A 49 1.87 18.73 7.08
C SER A 49 0.35 18.58 7.21
N MET A 50 -0.33 19.72 7.20
CA MET A 50 -1.80 19.82 7.18
C MET A 50 -2.31 20.15 5.78
N LEU A 51 -1.50 19.94 4.73
CA LEU A 51 -1.94 20.09 3.35
C LEU A 51 -3.13 19.17 3.06
N PRO A 52 -4.10 19.61 2.24
CA PRO A 52 -5.23 18.75 1.87
C PRO A 52 -4.75 17.48 1.17
N VAL A 53 -5.38 16.35 1.51
CA VAL A 53 -5.27 15.12 0.73
C VAL A 53 -6.15 15.28 -0.50
N THR A 54 -5.55 15.19 -1.68
CA THR A 54 -6.25 15.36 -2.96
C THR A 54 -6.76 14.02 -3.51
N ASP A 55 -7.63 14.07 -4.51
CA ASP A 55 -8.05 12.87 -5.25
C ASP A 55 -6.86 12.12 -5.87
N GLU A 56 -5.84 12.86 -6.27
CA GLU A 56 -4.60 12.31 -6.83
C GLU A 56 -3.80 11.54 -5.78
N ASP A 57 -3.73 12.04 -4.54
CA ASP A 57 -3.09 11.34 -3.43
C ASP A 57 -3.85 10.06 -3.07
N ALA A 58 -5.18 10.11 -3.04
CA ALA A 58 -6.02 8.94 -2.81
C ALA A 58 -5.84 7.89 -3.93
N ARG A 59 -5.79 8.32 -5.19
CA ARG A 59 -5.52 7.47 -6.36
C ARG A 59 -4.15 6.80 -6.24
N LYS A 60 -3.10 7.55 -5.91
CA LYS A 60 -1.74 7.02 -5.72
C LYS A 60 -1.68 6.04 -4.56
N LEU A 61 -2.25 6.37 -3.41
CA LEU A 61 -2.28 5.49 -2.23
C LEU A 61 -2.97 4.16 -2.54
N GLY A 62 -4.17 4.20 -3.13
CA GLY A 62 -4.89 3.00 -3.53
C GLY A 62 -4.14 2.19 -4.58
N GLY A 63 -3.57 2.86 -5.59
CA GLY A 63 -2.74 2.23 -6.61
C GLY A 63 -1.53 1.50 -6.02
N MET A 64 -0.77 2.16 -5.14
CA MET A 64 0.38 1.56 -4.45
C MET A 64 -0.02 0.34 -3.63
N ALA A 65 -1.10 0.43 -2.85
CA ALA A 65 -1.56 -0.69 -2.04
C ALA A 65 -1.89 -1.93 -2.88
N ILE A 66 -2.47 -1.75 -4.08
CA ILE A 66 -2.76 -2.84 -5.01
C ILE A 66 -1.48 -3.37 -5.67
N LEU A 67 -0.63 -2.48 -6.17
CA LEU A 67 0.58 -2.85 -6.91
C LEU A 67 1.58 -3.61 -6.02
N ILE A 68 1.72 -3.24 -4.75
CA ILE A 68 2.56 -3.98 -3.79
C ILE A 68 2.10 -5.43 -3.64
N GLN A 69 0.80 -5.67 -3.55
CA GLN A 69 0.25 -7.03 -3.50
C GLN A 69 0.49 -7.75 -4.82
N ALA A 70 0.26 -7.08 -5.95
CA ALA A 70 0.49 -7.66 -7.26
C ALA A 70 1.96 -8.07 -7.45
N ILE A 71 2.94 -7.35 -6.88
CA ILE A 71 4.34 -7.77 -6.94
C ILE A 71 4.55 -9.17 -6.34
N ALA A 72 3.87 -9.52 -5.26
CA ALA A 72 4.00 -10.84 -4.64
C ALA A 72 3.12 -11.93 -5.28
N HIS A 73 2.07 -11.54 -6.00
CA HIS A 73 0.98 -12.43 -6.44
C HIS A 73 0.75 -12.34 -7.97
N PRO A 74 1.39 -13.21 -8.79
CA PRO A 74 1.24 -13.21 -10.25
C PRO A 74 -0.21 -13.32 -10.73
N GLU A 75 -1.01 -14.15 -10.05
CA GLU A 75 -2.45 -14.34 -10.31
C GLU A 75 -3.27 -13.05 -10.15
N LEU A 76 -2.83 -12.15 -9.27
CA LEU A 76 -3.42 -10.83 -9.14
C LEU A 76 -2.95 -9.91 -10.29
N ARG A 77 -1.66 -9.98 -10.68
CA ARG A 77 -1.10 -9.17 -11.79
C ARG A 77 -1.88 -9.37 -13.08
N GLU A 78 -2.16 -10.62 -13.44
CA GLU A 78 -2.88 -10.96 -14.69
C GLU A 78 -4.28 -10.35 -14.78
N ARG A 79 -4.88 -10.02 -13.62
CA ARG A 79 -6.23 -9.45 -13.51
C ARG A 79 -6.23 -7.93 -13.43
N LEU A 80 -5.08 -7.28 -13.29
CA LEU A 80 -5.01 -5.83 -13.15
C LEU A 80 -5.37 -5.13 -14.46
N LYS A 81 -6.29 -4.16 -14.34
CA LYS A 81 -6.64 -3.21 -15.41
C LYS A 81 -6.36 -1.78 -14.94
N ILE A 82 -5.12 -1.55 -14.49
CA ILE A 82 -4.69 -0.27 -13.94
C ILE A 82 -3.76 0.41 -14.95
N THR A 83 -4.11 1.62 -15.35
CA THR A 83 -3.23 2.48 -16.13
C THR A 83 -2.16 3.06 -15.22
N THR A 84 -0.90 2.78 -15.55
CA THR A 84 0.28 3.36 -14.89
C THR A 84 0.89 4.41 -15.81
N GLU A 85 1.59 5.40 -15.25
CA GLU A 85 2.24 6.45 -16.05
C GLU A 85 3.34 5.88 -16.97
N GLN A 86 4.00 4.82 -16.51
CA GLN A 86 4.94 4.03 -17.28
C GLN A 86 4.58 2.55 -17.13
N PRO A 87 4.74 1.72 -18.19
CA PRO A 87 4.53 0.29 -18.08
C PRO A 87 5.34 -0.30 -16.93
N MET A 88 4.68 -1.10 -16.08
CA MET A 88 5.34 -1.77 -14.97
C MET A 88 6.23 -2.91 -15.50
N ASP A 89 7.51 -2.89 -15.13
CA ASP A 89 8.35 -4.08 -15.23
C ASP A 89 8.06 -5.01 -14.05
N TRP A 90 7.60 -6.20 -14.38
CA TRP A 90 7.20 -7.23 -13.42
C TRP A 90 8.30 -8.26 -13.15
N ALA A 91 9.45 -8.13 -13.81
CA ALA A 91 10.60 -8.97 -13.58
C ALA A 91 11.03 -8.88 -12.10
N PRO A 92 11.48 -9.99 -11.49
CA PRO A 92 12.04 -9.95 -10.13
C PRO A 92 13.16 -8.92 -10.06
N ALA A 93 13.12 -8.03 -9.07
CA ALA A 93 14.23 -7.12 -8.80
C ALA A 93 15.47 -7.97 -8.53
N LYS A 94 16.51 -7.80 -9.35
CA LYS A 94 17.81 -8.40 -9.06
C LYS A 94 18.38 -7.66 -7.85
N PRO A 95 18.86 -8.37 -6.81
CA PRO A 95 19.60 -7.70 -5.74
C PRO A 95 20.75 -6.92 -6.37
N PRO A 96 21.11 -5.74 -5.83
CA PRO A 96 22.30 -5.02 -6.28
C PRO A 96 23.48 -5.99 -6.15
N THR A 97 24.07 -6.40 -7.27
CA THR A 97 25.39 -7.03 -7.27
C THR A 97 26.38 -5.96 -6.87
N GLU A 98 27.12 -6.19 -5.78
CA GLU A 98 28.29 -5.39 -5.39
C GLU A 98 29.29 -5.23 -6.55
#